data_AF-A0A1J5LXT5-F1
#
_entry.id   AF-A0A1J5LXT5-F1
#
_cell.length_a   1.000
_cell.length_b   1.000
_cell.length_c   1.000
_cell.angle_alpha   90.00
_cell.angle_beta   90.00
_cell.angle_gamma   90.00
#
_symmetry.space_group_name_H-M   'P 1'
#
loop_
_entity.id
_entity.type
_entity.pdbx_description
1 polymer ?
#
loop_
_entity_poly.entity_id
_entity_poly.type
_entity_poly.pdbx_seq_one_letter_code
_entity_poly.pdbx_strand_id
1 'polypeptide(L)'
;MKIADGLGLSVSDTVIIVLAYVFCHGLTAWVVNPVQAYYLGDITMFASLVYLPHGVRVLSIWLCGWRALLPLMIAALLSEFLFTDAHVLELTSYALWLSIPVGALSAYLAFEALRIFGSSVYAGHSRRMDWRQLMLVGVLASIFNSIGQTIVFAGVISPGDQLSVVVTYALGDMIGQAVTMLALMMVFRTLRRMAQSG
;
A
#
# COMPACT_ATOMS: atom_id res chain seq x y z
N MET A 1 -8.48 24.74 10.75
CA MET A 1 -7.17 24.11 10.98
C MET A 1 -7.13 23.54 12.40
N LYS A 2 -7.32 22.23 12.54
CA LYS A 2 -6.86 21.44 13.69
C LYS A 2 -6.09 20.28 13.08
N ILE A 3 -4.92 20.62 12.54
CA ILE A 3 -3.86 19.63 12.35
C ILE A 3 -3.60 19.13 13.77
N ALA A 4 -3.50 17.82 13.97
CA ALA A 4 -3.17 17.24 15.25
C ALA A 4 -1.77 17.74 15.66
N ASP A 5 -1.74 18.87 16.35
CA ASP A 5 -0.57 19.38 17.04
C ASP A 5 -0.34 18.44 18.22
N GLY A 6 0.61 17.52 18.07
CA GLY A 6 1.08 16.71 19.19
C GLY A 6 1.42 15.26 18.88
N LEU A 7 2.18 14.96 17.83
CA LEU A 7 3.14 13.85 17.83
C LEU A 7 4.03 13.98 16.59
N GLY A 8 5.29 14.34 16.79
CA GLY A 8 6.33 14.13 15.79
C GLY A 8 6.26 12.68 15.28
N LEU A 9 6.41 12.44 13.97
CA LEU A 9 6.68 11.11 13.46
C LEU A 9 7.99 10.68 14.12
N SER A 10 7.92 9.69 15.00
CA SER A 10 9.11 9.21 15.68
C SER A 10 10.01 8.51 14.67
N VAL A 11 11.31 8.43 14.99
CA VAL A 11 12.23 7.52 14.30
C VAL A 11 11.66 6.09 14.34
N SER A 12 11.08 5.70 15.48
CA SER A 12 10.43 4.40 15.62
C SER A 12 9.27 4.21 14.64
N ASP A 13 8.42 5.21 14.44
CA ASP A 13 7.28 5.12 13.51
C ASP A 13 7.78 4.98 12.07
N THR A 14 8.81 5.74 11.70
CA THR A 14 9.47 5.63 10.39
C THR A 14 9.99 4.23 10.14
N VAL A 15 10.76 3.69 11.10
CA VAL A 15 11.34 2.35 11.00
C VAL A 15 10.25 1.28 10.89
N ILE A 16 9.18 1.39 11.67
CA ILE A 16 8.06 0.44 11.62
C ILE A 16 7.38 0.48 10.25
N ILE A 17 7.10 1.67 9.69
CA ILE A 17 6.49 1.80 8.36
C ILE A 17 7.38 1.15 7.31
N VAL A 18 8.69 1.44 7.34
CA VAL A 18 9.66 0.90 6.38
C VAL A 18 9.72 -0.62 6.46
N LEU A 19 9.92 -1.17 7.65
CA LEU A 19 10.03 -2.61 7.85
C LEU A 19 8.74 -3.34 7.48
N ALA A 20 7.57 -2.82 7.88
CA ALA A 20 6.29 -3.42 7.56
C ALA A 20 6.05 -3.44 6.05
N TYR A 21 6.34 -2.33 5.36
CA TYR A 21 6.18 -2.24 3.92
C TYR A 21 7.12 -3.21 3.19
N VAL A 22 8.42 -3.17 3.52
CA VAL A 22 9.44 -4.05 2.91
C VAL A 22 9.09 -5.52 3.13
N PHE A 23 8.65 -5.88 4.34
CA PHE A 23 8.20 -7.23 4.64
C PHE A 23 6.97 -7.64 3.81
N CYS A 24 5.94 -6.80 3.75
CA CYS A 24 4.75 -7.06 2.93
C CYS A 24 5.10 -7.16 1.44
N HIS A 25 6.03 -6.34 0.96
CA HIS A 25 6.47 -6.37 -0.43
C HIS A 25 7.25 -7.66 -0.74
N GLY A 26 8.17 -8.05 0.14
CA GLY A 26 8.90 -9.31 0.01
C GLY A 26 7.99 -10.53 0.04
N LEU A 27 6.97 -10.55 0.92
CA LEU A 27 5.93 -11.58 0.92
C LEU A 27 5.17 -11.62 -0.40
N THR A 28 4.79 -10.46 -0.94
CA THR A 28 4.14 -10.43 -2.25
C THR A 28 5.08 -10.95 -3.34
N ALA A 29 6.32 -10.51 -3.38
CA ALA A 29 7.29 -10.88 -4.42
C ALA A 29 7.70 -12.36 -4.39
N TRP A 30 7.94 -12.93 -3.20
CA TRP A 30 8.49 -14.28 -3.05
C TRP A 30 7.47 -15.36 -2.69
N VAL A 31 6.27 -14.98 -2.26
CA VAL A 31 5.23 -15.94 -1.91
C VAL A 31 4.01 -15.77 -2.80
N VAL A 32 3.41 -14.58 -2.83
CA VAL A 32 2.17 -14.35 -3.58
C VAL A 32 2.41 -14.52 -5.08
N ASN A 33 3.39 -13.83 -5.65
CA ASN A 33 3.62 -13.84 -7.09
C ASN A 33 3.99 -15.23 -7.64
N PRO A 34 4.90 -16.01 -7.01
CA PRO A 34 5.21 -17.35 -7.48
C PRO A 34 4.02 -18.31 -7.37
N VAL A 35 3.23 -18.22 -6.29
CA VAL A 35 2.01 -19.01 -6.13
C VAL A 35 0.98 -18.62 -7.19
N GLN A 36 0.78 -17.33 -7.43
CA GLN A 36 -0.12 -16.83 -8.47
C GLN A 36 0.30 -17.34 -9.85
N ALA A 37 1.58 -17.20 -10.22
CA ALA A 37 2.11 -17.66 -11.49
C ALA A 37 1.94 -19.18 -11.68
N TYR A 38 2.12 -19.96 -10.61
CA TYR A 38 1.92 -21.41 -10.65
C TYR A 38 0.47 -21.81 -10.97
N TYR A 39 -0.52 -21.14 -10.38
CA TYR A 39 -1.93 -21.51 -10.52
C TYR A 39 -2.68 -20.79 -11.66
N LEU A 40 -2.31 -19.55 -11.96
CA LEU A 40 -3.03 -18.66 -12.88
C LEU A 40 -2.18 -18.23 -14.08
N GLY A 41 -0.89 -18.59 -14.11
CA GLY A 41 0.06 -18.07 -15.07
C GLY A 41 0.44 -16.61 -14.80
N ASP A 42 1.30 -16.07 -15.66
CA ASP A 42 1.68 -14.67 -15.62
C ASP A 42 0.56 -13.80 -16.20
N ILE A 43 -0.16 -13.10 -15.32
CA ILE A 43 -1.24 -12.19 -15.71
C ILE A 43 -0.65 -10.87 -16.22
N THR A 44 0.32 -10.33 -15.48
CA THR A 44 1.05 -9.10 -15.80
C THR A 44 2.30 -9.02 -14.92
N MET A 45 3.40 -8.49 -15.47
CA MET A 45 4.63 -8.23 -14.70
C MET A 45 4.54 -6.98 -13.80
N PHE A 46 3.50 -6.16 -13.97
CA PHE A 46 3.37 -4.87 -13.29
C PHE A 46 2.48 -4.92 -12.04
N ALA A 47 1.66 -5.97 -11.88
CA ALA A 47 0.68 -6.02 -10.79
C ALA A 47 0.50 -7.44 -10.22
N SER A 48 0.12 -7.51 -8.95
CA SER A 48 -0.14 -8.74 -8.21
C SER A 48 -1.59 -8.77 -7.73
N LEU A 49 -2.27 -9.91 -7.78
CA LEU A 49 -3.64 -10.07 -7.28
C LEU A 49 -3.75 -9.98 -5.76
N VAL A 50 -2.64 -10.08 -5.02
CA VAL A 50 -2.60 -9.80 -3.58
C VAL A 50 -1.42 -8.90 -3.27
N TYR A 51 -1.62 -7.60 -3.48
CA TYR A 51 -0.59 -6.59 -3.22
C TYR A 51 -0.71 -6.07 -1.78
N LEU A 52 -0.07 -6.80 -0.85
CA LEU A 52 -0.05 -6.50 0.58
C LEU A 52 0.46 -5.08 0.95
N PRO A 53 1.45 -4.50 0.22
CA PRO A 53 1.96 -3.17 0.55
C PRO A 53 0.90 -2.07 0.50
N HIS A 54 -0.16 -2.24 -0.29
CA HIS A 54 -1.27 -1.28 -0.33
C HIS A 54 -1.91 -1.08 1.05
N GLY A 55 -2.17 -2.17 1.77
CA GLY A 55 -2.70 -2.11 3.12
C GLY A 55 -1.79 -1.34 4.08
N VAL A 56 -0.46 -1.49 3.95
CA VAL A 56 0.52 -0.73 4.72
C VAL A 56 0.41 0.76 4.41
N ARG A 57 0.35 1.15 3.13
CA ARG A 57 0.17 2.56 2.73
C ARG A 57 -1.08 3.17 3.38
N VAL A 58 -2.22 2.51 3.26
CA VAL A 58 -3.49 2.98 3.83
C VAL A 58 -3.40 3.15 5.34
N LEU A 59 -2.83 2.17 6.06
CA LEU A 59 -2.71 2.22 7.52
C LEU A 59 -1.70 3.26 8.00
N SER A 60 -0.56 3.40 7.32
CA SER A 60 0.46 4.38 7.67
C SER A 60 -0.07 5.81 7.47
N ILE A 61 -0.78 6.07 6.37
CA ILE A 61 -1.43 7.36 6.15
C ILE A 61 -2.57 7.59 7.15
N TRP A 62 -3.34 6.55 7.48
CA TRP A 62 -4.39 6.65 8.49
C TRP A 62 -3.84 7.13 9.85
N LEU A 63 -2.70 6.57 10.26
CA LEU A 63 -2.08 6.84 11.56
C LEU A 63 -1.28 8.15 11.58
N CYS A 64 -0.52 8.43 10.52
CA CYS A 64 0.50 9.48 10.50
C CYS A 64 0.19 10.62 9.52
N GLY A 65 -0.89 10.50 8.73
CA GLY A 65 -1.25 11.45 7.68
C GLY A 65 -0.16 11.59 6.62
N TRP A 66 -0.01 12.81 6.10
CA TRP A 66 1.01 13.17 5.11
C TRP A 66 2.45 12.81 5.52
N ARG A 67 2.71 12.68 6.83
CA ARG A 67 4.05 12.40 7.36
C ARG A 67 4.55 11.00 7.03
N ALA A 68 3.64 10.07 6.75
CA ALA A 68 3.99 8.72 6.32
C ALA A 68 4.44 8.66 4.85
N LEU A 69 4.25 9.72 4.05
CA LEU A 69 4.64 9.72 2.62
C LEU A 69 6.13 9.43 2.43
N LEU A 70 7.01 10.15 3.13
CA LEU A 70 8.46 9.97 2.97
C LEU A 70 8.92 8.57 3.44
N PRO A 71 8.55 8.06 4.63
CA PRO A 71 8.83 6.67 5.00
C PRO A 71 8.32 5.65 3.99
N LEU A 72 7.11 5.81 3.45
CA LEU A 72 6.55 4.91 2.43
C LEU A 72 7.35 4.94 1.14
N MET A 73 7.81 6.12 0.70
CA MET A 73 8.65 6.24 -0.49
C MET A 73 10.02 5.58 -0.29
N ILE A 74 10.64 5.77 0.88
CA ILE A 74 11.91 5.09 1.22
C ILE A 74 11.70 3.58 1.22
N ALA A 75 10.61 3.10 1.81
CA ALA A 75 10.31 1.68 1.88
C ALA A 75 10.03 1.07 0.52
N ALA A 76 9.29 1.77 -0.35
CA ALA A 76 9.02 1.35 -1.72
C ALA A 76 10.33 1.28 -2.51
N LEU A 77 11.16 2.32 -2.46
CA LEU A 77 12.47 2.31 -3.13
C LEU A 77 13.34 1.14 -2.66
N LEU A 78 13.43 0.92 -1.34
CA LEU A 78 14.18 -0.21 -0.79
C LEU A 78 13.60 -1.56 -1.24
N SER A 79 12.28 -1.67 -1.33
CA SER A 79 11.61 -2.90 -1.77
C SER A 79 11.91 -3.20 -3.24
N GLU A 80 11.90 -2.19 -4.10
CA GLU A 80 12.28 -2.36 -5.52
C GLU A 80 13.73 -2.85 -5.65
N PHE A 81 14.67 -2.27 -4.89
CA PHE A 81 16.06 -2.72 -4.91
C PHE A 81 16.27 -4.14 -4.38
N LEU A 82 15.44 -4.60 -3.42
CA LEU A 82 15.61 -5.90 -2.78
C LEU A 82 14.89 -7.03 -3.51
N PHE A 83 13.76 -6.75 -4.15
CA PHE A 83 12.83 -7.79 -4.59
C PHE A 83 12.48 -7.74 -6.08
N THR A 84 12.86 -6.68 -6.80
CA THR A 84 12.60 -6.56 -8.24
C THR A 84 13.81 -7.05 -9.02
N ASP A 85 13.55 -7.86 -10.05
CA ASP A 85 14.60 -8.40 -10.92
C ASP A 85 15.38 -7.28 -11.64
N ALA A 86 16.69 -7.45 -11.78
CA ALA A 86 17.57 -6.44 -12.37
C ALA A 86 17.17 -6.06 -13.80
N HIS A 87 16.73 -7.02 -14.60
CA HIS A 87 16.25 -6.77 -15.96
C HIS A 87 14.99 -5.90 -15.96
N VAL A 88 14.07 -6.17 -15.03
CA VAL A 88 12.84 -5.38 -14.86
C VAL A 88 13.17 -3.96 -14.38
N LEU A 89 14.11 -3.82 -13.44
CA LEU A 89 14.58 -2.51 -12.96
C LEU A 89 15.18 -1.67 -14.10
N GLU A 90 15.98 -2.27 -14.99
CA GLU A 90 16.55 -1.57 -16.15
C GLU A 90 15.46 -1.09 -17.11
N LEU A 91 14.55 -2.00 -17.49
CA LEU A 91 13.42 -1.74 -18.40
C LEU A 91 12.48 -0.63 -17.88
N THR A 92 12.27 -0.58 -16.57
CA THR A 92 11.28 0.30 -15.94
C THR A 92 11.89 1.47 -15.18
N SER A 93 13.21 1.64 -15.22
CA SER A 93 13.98 2.58 -14.39
C SER A 93 13.36 3.98 -14.27
N TYR A 94 13.00 4.62 -15.39
CA TYR A 94 12.34 5.94 -15.35
C TYR A 94 10.92 5.88 -14.75
N ALA A 95 10.12 4.88 -15.12
CA ALA A 95 8.77 4.70 -14.62
C ALA A 95 8.77 4.39 -13.11
N LEU A 96 9.77 3.65 -12.61
CA LEU A 96 9.92 3.33 -11.19
C LEU A 96 10.04 4.59 -10.32
N TRP A 97 10.87 5.56 -10.73
CA TRP A 97 11.04 6.82 -10.00
C TRP A 97 9.74 7.61 -9.86
N LEU A 98 8.83 7.49 -10.82
CA LEU A 98 7.50 8.11 -10.76
C LEU A 98 6.47 7.23 -10.04
N SER A 99 6.57 5.91 -10.16
CA SER A 99 5.64 4.94 -9.57
C SER A 99 5.65 5.00 -8.04
N ILE A 100 6.81 5.22 -7.43
CA ILE A 100 7.02 5.28 -5.98
C ILE A 100 6.21 6.42 -5.34
N PRO A 101 6.41 7.70 -5.72
CA PRO A 101 5.62 8.79 -5.18
C PRO A 101 4.13 8.66 -5.55
N VAL A 102 3.79 8.19 -6.75
CA VAL A 102 2.39 7.96 -7.16
C VAL A 102 1.69 6.96 -6.24
N GLY A 103 2.36 5.83 -5.94
CA GLY A 103 1.86 4.83 -5.03
C GLY A 103 1.64 5.36 -3.61
N ALA A 104 2.61 6.10 -3.06
CA ALA A 104 2.46 6.70 -1.73
C ALA A 104 1.36 7.77 -1.68
N LEU A 105 1.29 8.64 -2.70
CA LEU A 105 0.31 9.71 -2.79
C LEU A 105 -1.10 9.20 -3.00
N SER A 106 -1.30 8.07 -3.68
CA SER A 106 -2.63 7.50 -3.93
C SER A 106 -3.46 7.32 -2.64
N ALA A 107 -2.84 6.77 -1.59
CA ALA A 107 -3.47 6.61 -0.29
C ALA A 107 -3.75 7.98 0.38
N TYR A 108 -2.78 8.90 0.35
CA TYR A 108 -2.96 10.24 0.90
C TYR A 108 -4.10 11.03 0.22
N LEU A 109 -4.15 11.00 -1.11
CA LEU A 109 -5.20 11.62 -1.88
C LEU A 109 -6.58 11.02 -1.56
N ALA A 110 -6.67 9.71 -1.31
CA ALA A 110 -7.92 9.09 -0.90
C ALA A 110 -8.44 9.60 0.45
N PHE A 111 -7.53 9.77 1.43
CA PHE A 111 -7.89 10.38 2.71
C PHE A 111 -8.30 11.85 2.56
N GLU A 112 -7.56 12.64 1.79
CA GLU A 112 -7.91 14.05 1.57
C GLU A 112 -9.20 14.22 0.78
N ALA A 113 -9.48 13.35 -0.20
CA ALA A 113 -10.74 13.36 -0.94
C ALA A 113 -11.93 13.17 0.00
N LEU A 114 -11.93 12.13 0.84
CA LEU A 114 -13.01 11.90 1.81
C LEU A 114 -13.11 13.01 2.86
N ARG A 115 -11.98 13.60 3.24
CA ARG A 115 -11.94 14.76 4.14
C ARG A 115 -12.62 15.98 3.55
N ILE A 116 -12.40 16.27 2.27
CA ILE A 116 -13.05 17.39 1.56
C ILE A 116 -14.58 17.19 1.53
N PHE A 117 -15.05 15.94 1.41
CA PHE A 117 -16.47 15.59 1.53
C PHE A 117 -16.99 15.51 2.98
N GLY A 118 -16.24 16.04 3.95
CA GLY A 118 -16.70 16.20 5.34
C GLY A 118 -16.48 14.98 6.24
N SER A 119 -15.81 13.92 5.77
CA SER A 119 -15.51 12.74 6.58
C SER A 119 -14.15 12.86 7.27
N SER A 120 -14.11 12.88 8.61
CA SER A 120 -12.84 12.82 9.36
C SER A 120 -12.35 11.37 9.46
N VAL A 121 -11.63 10.90 8.44
CA VAL A 121 -11.24 9.48 8.33
C VAL A 121 -9.87 9.17 8.95
N TYR A 122 -9.07 10.19 9.31
CA TYR A 122 -7.79 10.00 10.00
C TYR A 122 -7.95 9.45 11.42
N ALA A 123 -6.91 8.80 11.94
CA ALA A 123 -6.90 8.29 13.30
C ALA A 123 -7.07 9.45 14.31
N GLY A 124 -8.19 9.44 15.03
CA GLY A 124 -8.41 10.36 16.15
C GLY A 124 -7.59 9.97 17.40
N HIS A 125 -7.69 10.76 18.47
CA HIS A 125 -6.97 10.54 19.74
C HIS A 125 -7.20 9.14 20.34
N SER A 126 -8.39 8.58 20.18
CA SER A 126 -8.72 7.23 20.68
C SER A 126 -8.17 6.10 19.80
N ARG A 127 -7.59 6.42 18.62
CA ARG A 127 -7.10 5.49 17.59
C ARG A 127 -8.05 4.31 17.33
N ARG A 128 -9.36 4.54 17.46
CA ARG A 128 -10.36 3.51 17.16
C ARG A 128 -10.47 3.36 15.65
N MET A 129 -10.12 2.16 15.19
CA MET A 129 -10.16 1.78 13.79
C MET A 129 -11.59 1.43 13.37
N ASP A 130 -12.19 2.25 12.50
CA ASP A 130 -13.37 1.82 11.75
C ASP A 130 -12.89 1.08 10.48
N TRP A 131 -12.93 -0.24 10.54
CA TRP A 131 -12.47 -1.08 9.44
C TRP A 131 -13.26 -0.86 8.15
N ARG A 132 -14.54 -0.46 8.23
CA ARG A 132 -15.36 -0.20 7.03
C ARG A 132 -14.90 1.07 6.33
N GLN A 133 -14.61 2.11 7.11
CA GLN A 133 -14.06 3.35 6.57
C GLN A 133 -12.68 3.14 5.97
N LEU A 134 -11.81 2.36 6.61
CA LEU A 134 -10.50 2.05 6.04
C LEU A 134 -10.60 1.23 4.76
N MET A 135 -11.53 0.27 4.68
CA MET A 135 -11.81 -0.45 3.43
C MET A 135 -12.27 0.50 2.33
N LEU A 136 -13.17 1.45 2.65
CA LEU A 136 -13.63 2.45 1.69
C LEU A 136 -12.48 3.35 1.19
N VAL A 137 -11.66 3.88 2.09
CA VAL A 137 -10.46 4.65 1.74
C VAL A 137 -9.54 3.82 0.85
N GLY A 138 -9.40 2.55 1.19
CA GLY A 138 -8.63 1.57 0.45
C GLY A 138 -9.01 1.41 -1.00
N VAL A 139 -10.31 1.26 -1.25
CA VAL A 139 -10.86 1.20 -2.61
C VAL A 139 -10.56 2.49 -3.36
N LEU A 140 -10.75 3.65 -2.71
CA LEU A 140 -10.53 4.95 -3.33
C LEU A 140 -9.03 5.18 -3.64
N ALA A 141 -8.15 4.76 -2.73
CA ALA A 141 -6.70 4.77 -2.90
C ALA A 141 -6.27 3.85 -4.04
N SER A 142 -6.89 2.67 -4.16
CA SER A 142 -6.64 1.72 -5.24
C SER A 142 -7.03 2.27 -6.61
N ILE A 143 -8.14 3.02 -6.70
CA ILE A 143 -8.53 3.71 -7.94
C ILE A 143 -7.46 4.74 -8.33
N PHE A 144 -7.03 5.59 -7.38
CA PHE A 144 -5.98 6.58 -7.64
C PHE A 144 -4.64 5.93 -8.00
N ASN A 145 -4.28 4.82 -7.33
CA ASN A 145 -3.09 4.06 -7.64
C ASN A 145 -3.18 3.48 -9.06
N SER A 146 -4.27 2.80 -9.41
CA SER A 146 -4.45 2.16 -10.71
C SER A 146 -4.36 3.16 -11.87
N ILE A 147 -5.03 4.32 -11.74
CA ILE A 147 -4.94 5.40 -12.73
C ILE A 147 -3.52 5.94 -12.83
N GLY A 148 -2.92 6.25 -11.68
CA GLY A 148 -1.57 6.81 -11.64
C GLY A 148 -0.52 5.87 -12.22
N GLN A 149 -0.53 4.59 -11.83
CA GLN A 149 0.42 3.60 -12.34
C GLN A 149 0.23 3.38 -13.85
N THR A 150 -1.01 3.37 -14.35
CA THR A 150 -1.26 3.23 -15.79
C THR A 150 -0.67 4.40 -16.58
N ILE A 151 -0.77 5.63 -16.06
CA ILE A 151 -0.14 6.80 -16.68
C ILE A 151 1.39 6.70 -16.62
N VAL A 152 1.94 6.34 -15.46
CA VAL A 152 3.39 6.19 -15.25
C VAL A 152 4.00 5.16 -16.20
N PHE A 153 3.32 4.03 -16.39
CA PHE A 153 3.79 2.92 -17.21
C PHE A 153 3.24 2.95 -18.65
N ALA A 154 2.57 4.02 -19.08
CA ALA A 154 1.93 4.11 -20.41
C ALA A 154 2.92 3.93 -21.58
N GLY A 155 4.19 4.32 -21.40
CA GLY A 155 5.24 4.13 -22.41
C GLY A 155 5.88 2.73 -22.41
N VAL A 156 5.54 1.89 -21.43
CA VAL A 156 6.08 0.54 -21.25
C VAL A 156 4.99 -0.53 -21.46
N ILE A 157 3.75 -0.24 -21.09
CA ILE A 157 2.61 -1.13 -21.25
C ILE A 157 2.06 -1.06 -22.67
N SER A 158 1.96 -2.22 -23.32
CA SER A 158 1.28 -2.34 -24.61
C SER A 158 -0.18 -1.84 -24.53
N PRO A 159 -0.68 -1.10 -25.54
CA PRO A 159 -2.05 -0.57 -25.51
C PRO A 159 -3.15 -1.63 -25.26
N GLY A 160 -2.95 -2.87 -25.73
CA GLY A 160 -3.88 -3.98 -25.51
C GLY A 160 -3.96 -4.49 -24.07
N ASP A 161 -2.93 -4.22 -23.25
CA ASP A 161 -2.79 -4.77 -21.89
C ASP A 161 -3.15 -3.75 -20.81
N GLN A 162 -3.41 -2.49 -21.18
CA GLN A 162 -3.70 -1.43 -20.19
C GLN A 162 -4.90 -1.76 -19.30
N LEU A 163 -5.96 -2.33 -19.89
CA LEU A 163 -7.15 -2.71 -19.13
C LEU A 163 -6.86 -3.83 -18.12
N SER A 164 -6.09 -4.84 -18.52
CA SER A 164 -5.73 -5.94 -17.62
C SER A 164 -4.86 -5.46 -16.47
N VAL A 165 -3.93 -4.54 -16.74
CA VAL A 165 -3.07 -3.92 -15.72
C VAL A 165 -3.88 -3.10 -14.73
N VAL A 166 -4.78 -2.22 -15.20
CA VAL A 166 -5.68 -1.42 -14.33
C VAL A 166 -6.51 -2.31 -13.42
N VAL A 167 -7.13 -3.35 -13.98
CA VAL A 167 -7.99 -4.28 -13.22
C VAL A 167 -7.17 -5.07 -12.21
N THR A 168 -5.97 -5.53 -12.59
CA THR A 168 -5.09 -6.29 -11.71
C THR A 168 -4.58 -5.43 -10.56
N TYR A 169 -4.20 -4.16 -10.80
CA TYR A 169 -3.88 -3.22 -9.73
C TYR A 169 -5.07 -3.02 -8.79
N ALA A 170 -6.26 -2.76 -9.35
CA ALA A 170 -7.45 -2.47 -8.56
C ALA A 170 -7.82 -3.64 -7.63
N LEU A 171 -7.96 -4.84 -8.19
CA LEU A 171 -8.29 -6.04 -7.43
C LEU A 171 -7.16 -6.43 -6.48
N GLY A 172 -5.91 -6.30 -6.96
CA GLY A 172 -4.70 -6.58 -6.21
C GLY A 172 -4.59 -5.83 -4.91
N ASP A 173 -4.79 -4.52 -4.99
CA ASP A 173 -4.79 -3.60 -3.86
C ASP A 173 -5.95 -3.90 -2.90
N MET A 174 -7.17 -4.12 -3.42
CA MET A 174 -8.35 -4.39 -2.60
C MET A 174 -8.21 -5.69 -1.81
N ILE A 175 -7.78 -6.77 -2.46
CA ILE A 175 -7.55 -8.06 -1.80
C ILE A 175 -6.36 -7.96 -0.84
N GLY A 176 -5.25 -7.37 -1.30
CA GLY A 176 -4.06 -7.17 -0.48
C GLY A 176 -4.34 -6.40 0.80
N GLN A 177 -5.13 -5.34 0.72
CA GLN A 177 -5.56 -4.59 1.89
C GLN A 177 -6.44 -5.40 2.84
N ALA A 178 -7.43 -6.13 2.33
CA ALA A 178 -8.29 -6.96 3.15
C ALA A 178 -7.44 -8.01 3.92
N VAL A 179 -6.49 -8.64 3.23
CA VAL A 179 -5.55 -9.61 3.82
C VAL A 179 -4.68 -8.94 4.89
N THR A 180 -4.11 -7.76 4.62
CA THR A 180 -3.30 -7.02 5.60
C THR A 180 -4.10 -6.66 6.85
N MET A 181 -5.35 -6.23 6.71
CA MET A 181 -6.22 -5.92 7.86
C MET A 181 -6.58 -7.17 8.67
N LEU A 182 -6.89 -8.29 8.01
CA LEU A 182 -7.17 -9.56 8.67
C LEU A 182 -5.94 -10.06 9.45
N ALA A 183 -4.75 -9.99 8.85
CA ALA A 183 -3.50 -10.38 9.49
C ALA A 183 -3.26 -9.54 10.77
N LEU A 184 -3.40 -8.21 10.68
CA LEU A 184 -3.24 -7.33 11.84
C LEU A 184 -4.27 -7.61 12.93
N MET A 185 -5.53 -7.87 12.55
CA MET A 185 -6.57 -8.26 13.51
C MET A 185 -6.17 -9.52 14.28
N MET A 186 -5.64 -10.53 13.59
CA MET A 186 -5.20 -11.79 14.20
C MET A 186 -3.99 -11.60 15.11
N VAL A 187 -3.03 -10.77 14.70
CA VAL A 187 -1.87 -10.40 15.52
C VAL A 187 -2.32 -9.70 16.81
N PHE A 188 -3.13 -8.65 16.72
CA PHE A 188 -3.60 -7.92 17.90
C PHE A 188 -4.49 -8.77 18.81
N ARG A 189 -5.31 -9.66 18.24
CA ARG A 189 -6.11 -10.62 19.02
C ARG A 189 -5.22 -11.57 19.83
N THR A 190 -4.14 -12.06 19.23
CA THR A 190 -3.21 -12.97 19.89
C THR A 190 -2.41 -12.26 20.97
N LEU A 191 -1.88 -11.07 20.68
CA LEU A 191 -1.18 -10.22 21.66
C LEU A 191 -2.06 -9.91 22.87
N ARG A 192 -3.34 -9.57 22.65
CA ARG A 192 -4.29 -9.32 23.74
C ARG A 192 -4.54 -10.55 24.61
N ARG A 193 -4.66 -11.74 24.00
CA ARG A 193 -4.83 -13.00 24.74
C ARG A 193 -3.62 -13.32 25.60
N MET A 194 -2.41 -13.11 25.08
CA MET A 194 -1.17 -13.34 25.83
C MET A 194 -1.05 -12.38 27.02
N ALA A 195 -1.38 -11.09 26.82
CA ALA A 195 -1.36 -10.10 27.90
C ALA A 195 -2.42 -10.32 28.99
N GLN A 196 -3.45 -11.14 28.73
CA GLN A 196 -4.47 -11.54 29.71
C GLN A 196 -4.14 -12.86 30.41
N SER A 197 -3.14 -13.60 29.91
CA SER A 197 -2.76 -14.94 30.40
C SER A 197 -1.49 -14.93 31.24
N GLY A 198 -0.84 -13.78 31.42
CA GLY A 198 0.31 -13.57 32.31
C GLY A 198 -0.01 -12.48 33.32
#